data_AF-A0A0J6WKZ5-F1
#
_entry.id   AF-A0A0J6WKZ5-F1
#
_cell.length_a   1.000
_cell.length_b   1.000
_cell.length_c   1.000
_cell.angle_alpha   90.00
_cell.angle_beta   90.00
_cell.angle_gamma   90.00
#
_symmetry.space_group_name_H-M   'P 1'
#
loop_
_entity.id
_entity.type
_entity.pdbx_description
1 polymer ?
#
loop_
_entity_poly.entity_id
_entity_poly.type
_entity_poly.pdbx_seq_one_letter_code
_entity_poly.pdbx_strand_id
1 'polypeptide(L)'
;MLITANGVTEYPTTSPIAEFLAAGALSDTASAVVPTTRRRHILPTAQWAHLATDGLVMRWDDAAAKRLRSIRMLRLDLGFTWPQLSNPAPPAKALKAQPSHTWPQLLAAWSDVQPWRRIPPLWACARLLTAPVTSDTPTAASPRRGDDQSLL
;
A
#
# COMPACT_ATOMS: atom_id res chain seq x y z
N MET A 1 2.35 -9.82 3.44
CA MET A 1 2.08 -11.19 3.92
C MET A 1 0.77 -11.18 4.71
N LEU A 2 -0.03 -12.23 4.62
CA LEU A 2 -1.25 -12.44 5.40
C LEU A 2 -1.10 -13.73 6.22
N ILE A 3 -1.34 -13.64 7.51
CA ILE A 3 -1.36 -14.75 8.45
C ILE A 3 -2.82 -15.03 8.75
N THR A 4 -3.21 -16.29 8.72
CA THR A 4 -4.53 -16.77 9.13
C THR A 4 -4.37 -17.92 10.12
N ALA A 5 -5.45 -18.30 10.79
CA ALA A 5 -5.46 -19.49 11.67
C ALA A 5 -4.98 -20.77 10.96
N ASN A 6 -5.13 -20.86 9.63
CA ASN A 6 -4.86 -22.06 8.85
C ASN A 6 -3.55 -21.99 8.03
N GLY A 7 -2.82 -20.88 8.08
CA GLY A 7 -1.58 -20.75 7.32
C GLY A 7 -1.13 -19.33 7.05
N VAL A 8 -0.03 -19.23 6.32
CA VAL A 8 0.62 -17.97 5.95
C VAL A 8 0.66 -17.85 4.44
N THR A 9 0.18 -16.73 3.92
CA THR A 9 0.24 -16.37 2.50
C THR A 9 1.22 -15.22 2.31
N GLU A 10 2.33 -15.50 1.66
CA GLU A 10 3.25 -14.47 1.20
C GLU A 10 2.80 -13.91 -0.16
N TYR A 11 2.79 -12.59 -0.27
CA TYR A 11 2.46 -11.92 -1.52
C TYR A 11 3.75 -11.32 -2.10
N PRO A 12 4.14 -11.68 -3.34
CA PRO A 12 5.33 -11.13 -3.97
C PRO A 12 5.16 -9.65 -4.33
N THR A 13 3.90 -9.21 -4.50
CA THR A 13 3.53 -7.82 -4.72
C THR A 13 2.51 -7.36 -3.70
N THR A 14 2.39 -6.05 -3.53
CA THR A 14 1.49 -5.45 -2.53
C THR A 14 0.04 -5.31 -3.00
N SER A 15 -0.24 -5.51 -4.30
CA SER A 15 -1.60 -5.32 -4.85
C SER A 15 -2.63 -6.29 -4.27
N PRO A 16 -2.39 -7.62 -4.22
CA PRO A 16 -3.40 -8.55 -3.71
C PRO A 16 -3.72 -8.34 -2.24
N ILE A 17 -2.69 -8.08 -1.41
CA ILE A 17 -2.91 -7.75 0.01
C ILE A 17 -3.61 -6.40 0.18
N ALA A 18 -3.35 -5.43 -0.69
CA ALA A 18 -4.04 -4.14 -0.64
C ALA A 18 -5.52 -4.25 -1.02
N GLU A 19 -5.89 -5.18 -1.91
CA GLU A 19 -7.30 -5.46 -2.22
C GLU A 19 -8.00 -6.13 -1.05
N PHE A 20 -7.36 -7.15 -0.46
CA PHE A 20 -7.87 -7.82 0.74
C PHE A 20 -8.09 -6.83 1.89
N LEU A 21 -7.11 -5.98 2.19
CA LEU A 21 -7.20 -4.98 3.25
C LEU A 21 -8.23 -3.87 2.93
N ALA A 22 -8.49 -3.58 1.65
CA ALA A 22 -9.50 -2.62 1.25
C ALA A 22 -10.93 -3.17 1.36
N ALA A 23 -11.11 -4.49 1.37
CA ALA A 23 -12.41 -5.15 1.40
C ALA A 23 -13.15 -4.94 2.73
N GLY A 24 -12.44 -4.84 3.86
CA GLY A 24 -13.06 -4.62 5.17
C GLY A 24 -12.12 -4.85 6.33
N ALA A 25 -12.69 -4.91 7.53
CA ALA A 25 -11.98 -5.28 8.75
C ALA A 25 -11.33 -6.67 8.65
N LEU A 26 -10.18 -6.84 9.32
CA LEU A 26 -9.58 -8.16 9.49
C LEU A 26 -10.38 -8.94 10.55
N SER A 27 -10.58 -10.24 10.30
CA SER A 27 -11.16 -11.13 11.30
C SER A 27 -10.25 -11.29 12.51
N ASP A 28 -10.81 -11.78 13.60
CA ASP A 28 -10.11 -12.23 14.82
C ASP A 28 -9.16 -13.43 14.62
N THR A 29 -9.08 -13.93 13.39
CA THR A 29 -8.27 -15.07 12.96
C THR A 29 -7.33 -14.71 11.81
N ALA A 30 -7.25 -13.44 11.44
CA ALA A 30 -6.39 -12.94 10.37
C ALA A 30 -5.49 -11.79 10.86
N SER A 31 -4.23 -11.76 10.43
CA SER A 31 -3.30 -10.65 10.66
C SER A 31 -2.54 -10.33 9.39
N ALA A 32 -2.41 -9.06 9.07
CA ALA A 32 -1.63 -8.61 7.92
C ALA A 32 -0.28 -8.08 8.37
N VAL A 33 0.77 -8.39 7.62
CA VAL A 33 2.11 -7.83 7.82
C VAL A 33 2.57 -7.18 6.52
N VAL A 34 2.84 -5.88 6.58
CA VAL A 34 3.29 -5.07 5.45
C VAL A 34 4.55 -4.32 5.85
N PRO A 35 5.74 -4.91 5.60
CA PRO A 35 7.01 -4.22 5.85
C PRO A 35 7.20 -3.06 4.88
N THR A 36 7.50 -1.88 5.40
CA THR A 36 7.94 -0.70 4.66
C THR A 36 9.46 -0.59 4.55
N THR A 37 10.19 -1.22 5.46
CA THR A 37 11.66 -1.30 5.48
C THR A 37 12.11 -2.76 5.58
N ARG A 38 13.25 -3.09 4.96
CA ARG A 38 13.79 -4.45 4.97
C ARG A 38 14.55 -4.82 6.25
N ARG A 39 14.60 -3.95 7.27
CA ARG A 39 15.56 -4.05 8.39
C ARG A 39 14.92 -4.40 9.74
N ARG A 40 13.61 -4.58 9.84
CA ARG A 40 12.93 -4.88 11.11
C ARG A 40 12.23 -6.24 11.08
N HIS A 41 12.36 -6.97 12.17
CA HIS A 41 11.57 -8.17 12.43
C HIS A 41 10.17 -7.75 12.89
N ILE A 42 9.21 -7.69 11.96
CA ILE A 42 7.83 -7.26 12.24
C ILE A 42 6.96 -8.45 12.68
N LEU A 43 7.30 -9.67 12.24
CA LEU A 43 6.53 -10.90 12.53
C LEU A 43 6.25 -11.14 14.03
N PRO A 44 7.20 -10.93 14.95
CA PRO A 44 6.94 -11.14 16.39
C PRO A 44 5.88 -10.21 16.97
N THR A 45 5.55 -9.12 16.26
CA THR A 45 4.56 -8.12 16.68
C THR A 45 3.20 -8.30 16.02
N ALA A 46 3.05 -9.29 15.13
CA ALA A 46 1.78 -9.56 14.46
C ALA A 46 0.70 -9.97 15.47
N GLN A 47 -0.50 -9.40 15.32
CA GLN A 47 -1.65 -9.65 16.19
C GLN A 47 -2.89 -9.90 15.34
N TRP A 48 -3.75 -10.82 15.78
CA TRP A 48 -5.02 -11.07 15.10
C TRP A 48 -5.90 -9.84 15.03
N ALA A 49 -6.68 -9.69 13.95
CA ALA A 49 -7.42 -8.48 13.58
C ALA A 49 -6.56 -7.20 13.41
N HIS A 50 -5.22 -7.33 13.33
CA HIS A 50 -4.31 -6.18 13.20
C HIS A 50 -3.47 -6.24 11.92
N LEU A 51 -3.11 -5.04 11.46
CA LEU A 51 -2.04 -4.80 10.52
C LEU A 51 -0.76 -4.45 11.30
N ALA A 52 0.32 -5.15 11.04
CA ALA A 52 1.66 -4.82 11.49
C ALA A 52 2.49 -4.21 10.35
N THR A 53 3.07 -3.05 10.60
CA THR A 53 4.04 -2.33 9.76
C THR A 53 5.24 -1.92 10.62
N ASP A 54 6.27 -1.29 10.05
CA ASP A 54 7.51 -0.98 10.76
C ASP A 54 7.30 -0.14 12.02
N GLY A 55 7.42 -0.80 13.17
CA GLY A 55 7.27 -0.16 14.48
C GLY A 55 5.84 0.24 14.82
N LEU A 56 4.83 -0.25 14.10
CA LEU A 56 3.43 0.02 14.40
C LEU A 56 2.56 -1.21 14.16
N VAL A 57 1.74 -1.53 15.15
CA VAL A 57 0.68 -2.52 15.06
C VAL A 57 -0.63 -1.79 15.32
N MET A 58 -1.58 -1.87 14.40
CA MET A 58 -2.88 -1.23 14.56
C MET A 58 -4.01 -2.20 14.22
N ARG A 59 -5.12 -2.08 14.95
CA ARG A 59 -6.33 -2.83 14.62
C ARG A 59 -6.79 -2.42 13.23
N TRP A 60 -7.07 -3.41 12.38
CA TRP A 60 -7.59 -3.19 11.05
C TRP A 60 -9.11 -3.31 11.06
N ASP A 61 -9.77 -2.19 11.25
CA ASP A 61 -11.23 -2.07 11.26
C ASP A 61 -11.78 -1.52 9.93
N ASP A 62 -13.10 -1.39 9.84
CA ASP A 62 -13.75 -0.85 8.64
C ASP A 62 -13.35 0.59 8.34
N ALA A 63 -12.99 1.36 9.36
CA ALA A 63 -12.50 2.72 9.19
C ALA A 63 -11.09 2.72 8.56
N ALA A 64 -10.20 1.81 8.93
CA ALA A 64 -8.91 1.59 8.30
C ALA A 64 -9.07 1.13 6.85
N ALA A 65 -9.95 0.15 6.60
CA ALA A 65 -10.26 -0.32 5.25
C ALA A 65 -10.86 0.78 4.37
N LYS A 66 -11.78 1.60 4.90
CA LYS A 66 -12.34 2.78 4.21
C LYS A 66 -11.24 3.78 3.84
N ARG A 67 -10.31 4.07 4.76
CA ARG A 67 -9.18 4.97 4.47
C ARG A 67 -8.29 4.44 3.36
N LEU A 68 -7.99 3.14 3.36
CA LEU A 68 -7.24 2.54 2.27
C LEU A 68 -7.97 2.67 0.93
N ARG A 69 -9.28 2.43 0.89
CA ARG A 69 -10.13 2.66 -0.29
C ARG A 69 -10.08 4.11 -0.76
N SER A 70 -10.19 5.08 0.16
CA SER A 70 -10.07 6.51 -0.15
C SER A 70 -8.71 6.85 -0.76
N ILE A 71 -7.61 6.31 -0.22
CA ILE A 71 -6.26 6.51 -0.80
C ILE A 71 -6.18 5.89 -2.19
N ARG A 72 -6.66 4.65 -2.38
CA ARG A 72 -6.68 3.97 -3.68
C ARG A 72 -7.45 4.77 -4.71
N MET A 73 -8.66 5.24 -4.39
CA MET A 73 -9.47 6.07 -5.29
C MET A 73 -8.73 7.36 -5.68
N LEU A 74 -8.21 8.09 -4.69
CA LEU A 74 -7.46 9.32 -4.96
C LEU A 74 -6.22 9.07 -5.82
N ARG A 75 -5.58 7.91 -5.67
CA ARG A 75 -4.34 7.58 -6.37
C ARG A 75 -4.51 7.01 -7.75
N LEU A 76 -5.24 5.92 -7.81
CA LEU A 76 -5.29 5.00 -8.93
C LEU A 76 -6.37 5.47 -9.90
N ASP A 77 -7.48 5.98 -9.38
CA ASP A 77 -8.61 6.41 -10.21
C ASP A 77 -8.49 7.90 -10.59
N LEU A 78 -8.08 8.76 -9.64
CA LEU A 78 -8.02 10.22 -9.83
C LEU A 78 -6.60 10.76 -10.09
N GLY A 79 -5.57 9.92 -10.01
CA GLY A 79 -4.20 10.26 -10.40
C GLY A 79 -3.45 11.22 -9.48
N PHE A 80 -3.91 11.45 -8.24
CA PHE A 80 -3.20 12.36 -7.31
C PHE A 80 -1.86 11.77 -6.87
N THR A 81 -0.79 12.56 -6.91
CA THR A 81 0.55 12.12 -6.52
C THR A 81 0.73 12.06 -4.99
N TRP A 82 1.76 11.35 -4.48
CA TRP A 82 2.11 11.35 -3.04
C TRP A 82 2.33 12.76 -2.49
N PRO A 83 3.11 13.64 -3.14
CA PRO A 83 3.27 15.01 -2.69
C PRO A 83 1.93 15.77 -2.59
N GLN A 84 1.04 15.60 -3.58
CA GLN A 84 -0.27 16.23 -3.55
C GLN A 84 -1.12 15.70 -2.39
N LEU A 85 -1.13 14.38 -2.17
CA LEU A 85 -1.90 13.74 -1.11
C LEU A 85 -1.38 13.99 0.29
N SER A 86 -0.13 14.44 0.44
CA SER A 86 0.40 14.89 1.73
C SER A 86 -0.12 16.28 2.12
N ASN A 87 -0.68 17.06 1.18
CA ASN A 87 -1.23 18.38 1.50
C ASN A 87 -2.54 18.27 2.29
N PRO A 88 -2.77 19.18 3.26
CA PRO A 88 -3.98 19.18 4.07
C PRO A 88 -5.25 19.41 3.22
N ALA A 89 -5.14 20.09 2.08
CA ALA A 89 -6.24 20.33 1.15
C ALA A 89 -5.87 19.85 -0.26
N PRO A 90 -6.86 19.46 -1.09
CA PRO A 90 -6.62 19.12 -2.48
C PRO A 90 -6.14 20.35 -3.27
N PRO A 91 -5.14 20.22 -4.15
CA PRO A 91 -4.73 21.31 -5.02
C PRO A 91 -5.89 21.77 -5.91
N ALA A 92 -6.19 23.07 -5.90
CA ALA A 92 -7.35 23.62 -6.61
C ALA A 92 -7.36 23.30 -8.11
N LYS A 93 -6.19 23.29 -8.76
CA LYS A 93 -6.06 22.93 -10.18
C LYS A 93 -6.45 21.47 -10.44
N ALA A 94 -6.04 20.55 -9.57
CA ALA A 94 -6.36 19.14 -9.69
C ALA A 94 -7.84 18.87 -9.35
N LEU A 95 -8.41 19.58 -8.37
CA LEU A 95 -9.84 19.52 -8.06
C LEU A 95 -10.69 19.99 -9.25
N LYS A 96 -10.33 21.13 -9.87
CA LYS A 96 -11.05 21.68 -11.04
C LYS A 96 -10.94 20.82 -12.29
N ALA A 97 -9.93 19.95 -12.39
CA ALA A 97 -9.80 19.00 -13.48
C ALA A 97 -10.79 17.82 -13.35
N GLN A 98 -11.41 17.63 -12.18
CA GLN A 98 -12.39 16.57 -11.94
C GLN A 98 -13.82 17.06 -12.23
N PRO A 99 -14.71 16.18 -12.72
CA PRO A 99 -16.12 16.51 -12.89
C PRO A 99 -16.74 17.02 -11.59
N SER A 100 -17.54 18.08 -11.64
CA SER A 100 -18.09 18.73 -10.44
C SER A 100 -18.93 17.81 -9.55
N HIS A 101 -19.60 16.82 -10.14
CA HIS A 101 -20.40 15.85 -9.39
C HIS A 101 -19.56 14.90 -8.52
N THR A 102 -18.26 14.76 -8.76
CA THR A 102 -17.36 13.91 -7.95
C THR A 102 -16.72 14.66 -6.78
N TRP A 103 -16.87 16.00 -6.73
CA TRP A 103 -16.22 16.83 -5.70
C TRP A 103 -16.61 16.44 -4.27
N PRO A 104 -17.90 16.17 -3.94
CA PRO A 104 -18.25 15.76 -2.58
C PRO A 104 -17.55 14.47 -2.15
N GLN A 105 -17.49 13.48 -3.04
CA GLN A 105 -16.82 12.20 -2.78
C GLN A 105 -15.30 12.38 -2.63
N LEU A 106 -14.67 13.19 -3.49
CA LEU A 106 -13.26 13.51 -3.41
C LEU A 106 -12.92 14.21 -2.09
N LEU A 107 -13.69 15.22 -1.70
CA LEU A 107 -13.47 15.98 -0.46
C LEU A 107 -13.67 15.11 0.79
N ALA A 108 -14.67 14.21 0.77
CA ALA A 108 -14.87 13.22 1.81
C ALA A 108 -13.68 12.26 1.92
N ALA A 109 -13.22 11.70 0.79
CA ALA A 109 -12.04 10.84 0.74
C ALA A 109 -10.78 11.57 1.22
N TRP A 110 -10.60 12.84 0.84
CA TRP A 110 -9.46 13.65 1.28
C TRP A 110 -9.44 13.86 2.80
N SER A 111 -10.63 14.04 3.39
CA SER A 111 -10.82 14.23 4.82
C SER A 111 -10.60 12.93 5.60
N ASP A 112 -11.10 11.80 5.08
CA ASP A 112 -10.92 10.47 5.68
C ASP A 112 -9.44 10.11 5.87
N VAL A 113 -8.58 10.56 4.96
CA VAL A 113 -7.14 10.23 4.92
C VAL A 113 -6.30 11.06 5.90
N GLN A 114 -6.82 12.19 6.42
CA GLN A 114 -6.08 13.09 7.32
C GLN A 114 -5.41 12.39 8.52
N PRO A 115 -6.06 11.45 9.24
CA PRO A 115 -5.43 10.80 10.38
C PRO A 115 -4.16 10.04 10.02
N TRP A 116 -4.12 9.40 8.85
CA TRP A 116 -2.96 8.62 8.40
C TRP A 116 -1.78 9.49 8.00
N ARG A 117 -2.00 10.72 7.53
CA ARG A 117 -0.92 11.67 7.19
C ARG A 117 -0.01 12.01 8.37
N ARG A 118 -0.54 11.92 9.59
CA ARG A 118 0.17 12.22 10.84
C ARG A 118 0.93 11.01 11.40
N ILE A 119 0.76 9.83 10.81
CA ILE A 119 1.35 8.57 11.29
C ILE A 119 2.30 8.05 10.21
N PRO A 120 3.61 8.39 10.27
CA PRO A 120 4.55 8.09 9.20
C PRO A 120 4.61 6.61 8.78
N PRO A 121 4.59 5.62 9.71
CA PRO A 121 4.58 4.21 9.33
C PRO A 121 3.33 3.78 8.54
N LEU A 122 2.15 4.33 8.86
CA LEU A 122 0.92 4.06 8.09
C LEU A 122 0.95 4.76 6.74
N TRP A 123 1.45 5.99 6.71
CA TRP A 123 1.59 6.71 5.45
C TRP A 123 2.50 5.96 4.49
N ALA A 124 3.67 5.51 4.97
CA ALA A 124 4.61 4.66 4.23
C ALA A 124 3.97 3.34 3.77
N CYS A 125 3.22 2.67 4.66
CA CYS A 125 2.49 1.44 4.34
C CYS A 125 1.49 1.65 3.21
N ALA A 126 0.69 2.72 3.27
CA ALA A 126 -0.22 3.10 2.20
C ALA A 126 0.51 3.34 0.86
N ARG A 127 1.76 3.87 0.88
CA ARG A 127 2.61 4.00 -0.32
C ARG A 127 2.89 2.69 -1.01
N LEU A 128 3.18 1.67 -0.23
CA LEU A 128 3.45 0.35 -0.76
C LEU A 128 2.15 -0.33 -1.23
N LEU A 129 1.08 -0.23 -0.46
CA LEU A 129 -0.20 -0.84 -0.80
C LEU A 129 -0.86 -0.23 -2.05
N THR A 130 -0.57 1.03 -2.38
CA THR A 130 -1.06 1.68 -3.59
C THR A 130 0.05 1.96 -4.62
N ALA A 131 1.16 1.23 -4.55
CA ALA A 131 2.16 1.29 -5.61
C ALA A 131 1.56 0.68 -6.89
N PRO A 132 1.82 1.27 -8.08
CA PRO A 132 1.42 0.63 -9.32
C PRO A 132 2.08 -0.76 -9.40
N VAL A 133 1.34 -1.73 -9.95
CA VAL A 133 1.92 -3.05 -10.23
C VAL A 133 2.94 -2.84 -11.34
N THR A 134 4.22 -2.74 -10.97
CA THR A 134 5.28 -2.84 -11.95
C THR A 134 5.24 -4.28 -12.45
N SER A 135 4.68 -4.50 -13.63
CA SER A 135 4.84 -5.76 -14.35
C SER A 135 6.32 -5.92 -14.60
N ASP A 136 6.99 -6.65 -13.71
CA ASP A 136 8.38 -7.02 -13.85
C ASP A 136 8.44 -7.94 -15.06
N THR A 137 8.68 -7.35 -16.23
CA THR A 137 9.01 -8.12 -17.43
C THR A 137 10.37 -8.71 -17.12
N PRO A 138 10.53 -10.05 -17.04
CA PRO A 138 11.84 -10.63 -16.79
C PRO A 138 12.76 -10.14 -17.89
N THR A 139 13.72 -9.30 -17.52
CA THR A 139 14.80 -8.86 -18.39
C THR A 139 15.51 -10.13 -18.83
N ALA A 140 15.30 -10.51 -20.09
CA ALA A 140 15.97 -11.64 -20.70
C ALA A 140 17.48 -11.45 -20.48
N ALA A 141 18.07 -12.37 -19.72
CA ALA A 141 19.50 -12.41 -19.49
C ALA A 141 20.19 -12.51 -20.85
N SER A 142 20.87 -11.43 -21.24
CA SER A 142 21.75 -11.43 -22.40
C SER A 142 22.84 -12.47 -22.16
N PRO A 143 23.07 -13.46 -23.06
CA PRO A 143 24.11 -14.45 -22.86
C PRO A 143 25.46 -13.74 -22.84
N ARG A 144 26.16 -13.83 -21.70
CA ARG A 144 27.56 -13.44 -21.61
C ARG A 144 28.34 -14.27 -22.62
N ARG A 145 28.70 -13.63 -23.74
CA ARG A 145 29.75 -14.11 -24.65
C ARG A 145 31.02 -14.21 -23.80
N GLY A 146 31.41 -15.43 -23.45
CA GLY A 146 32.69 -15.72 -22.83
C GLY A 146 33.77 -15.42 -23.86
N ASP A 147 34.45 -14.30 -23.66
CA ASP A 147 35.84 -14.19 -24.08
C ASP A 147 36.64 -15.08 -23.13
N ASP A 148 37.13 -16.21 -23.63
CA ASP A 148 38.21 -16.94 -22.99
C ASP A 148 39.43 -16.87 -23.90
N GLN A 149 40.41 -16.10 -23.46
CA GLN A 149 41.74 -16.04 -24.05
C GLN A 149 42.61 -17.12 -23.39
N SER A 150 43.32 -17.86 -24.24
CA SER A 150 44.69 -18.37 -24.04
C SER A 150 44.89 -19.59 -23.13
N LEU A 151 45.46 -20.66 -23.70
CA LEU A 151 46.78 -21.24 -23.35
C LEU A 151 47.03 -22.54 -24.13
N LEU A 152 47.92 -22.48 -25.13
CA LEU A 152 49.08 -23.35 -25.41
C LEU A 152 49.56 -23.14 -26.86
#